data_AF-A0A7K2NN11-F1
#
_entry.id   AF-A0A7K2NN11-F1
#
_cell.length_a   1.000
_cell.length_b   1.000
_cell.length_c   1.000
_cell.angle_alpha   90.00
_cell.angle_beta   90.00
_cell.angle_gamma   90.00
#
_symmetry.space_group_name_H-M   'P 1'
#
loop_
_entity.id
_entity.type
_entity.pdbx_description
1 polymer ?
#
loop_
_entity_poly.entity_id
_entity_poly.type
_entity_poly.pdbx_seq_one_letter_code
_entity_poly.pdbx_strand_id
1 'polypeptide(L)'
;TARELLAAVRAHQAAVLPHQHVSLARIARRTGAGALFDTLVVFDVATDVAGLKRPGDTLAVTGIVNEGAPHYPLTLVVERTPDGRPRFNLIHDAELLREPGVREILRTFTRTLTDLLTRPDAPVGGLAS
;
A
#
# COMPACT_ATOMS: atom_id res chain seq x y z
N THR A 1 7.90 15.28 -14.87
CA THR A 1 6.43 15.19 -15.07
C THR A 1 5.85 14.05 -14.24
N ALA A 2 4.52 13.94 -14.12
CA ALA A 2 3.89 12.79 -13.45
C ALA A 2 4.33 11.45 -14.04
N ARG A 3 4.43 11.38 -15.38
CA ARG A 3 4.92 10.22 -16.12
C ARG A 3 6.33 9.82 -15.70
N GLU A 4 7.24 10.78 -15.64
CA GLU A 4 8.63 10.53 -15.22
C GLU A 4 8.70 10.02 -13.77
N LEU A 5 7.88 10.57 -12.88
CA LEU A 5 7.80 10.10 -11.49
C LEU A 5 7.31 8.64 -11.43
N LEU A 6 6.22 8.32 -12.11
CA LEU A 6 5.68 6.95 -12.15
C LEU A 6 6.68 5.97 -12.79
N ALA A 7 7.41 6.40 -13.82
CA ALA A 7 8.47 5.61 -14.43
C ALA A 7 9.63 5.37 -13.46
N ALA A 8 10.06 6.39 -12.71
CA ALA A 8 11.10 6.26 -11.69
C ALA A 8 10.67 5.33 -10.54
N VAL A 9 9.43 5.43 -10.06
CA VAL A 9 8.87 4.52 -9.05
C VAL A 9 8.86 3.09 -9.58
N ARG A 10 8.39 2.87 -10.82
CA ARG A 10 8.38 1.53 -11.44
C ARG A 10 9.80 0.96 -11.57
N ALA A 11 10.75 1.76 -12.02
CA ALA A 11 12.15 1.34 -12.16
C ALA A 11 12.76 0.98 -10.80
N HIS A 12 12.50 1.77 -9.76
CA HIS A 12 12.93 1.48 -8.41
C HIS A 12 12.33 0.17 -7.87
N GLN A 13 11.02 -0.01 -8.00
CA GLN A 13 10.35 -1.25 -7.55
C GLN A 13 10.90 -2.48 -8.29
N ALA A 14 11.16 -2.38 -9.60
CA ALA A 14 11.75 -3.45 -10.37
C ALA A 14 13.18 -3.80 -9.91
N ALA A 15 13.98 -2.81 -9.53
CA ALA A 15 15.33 -3.02 -9.01
C ALA A 15 15.34 -3.66 -7.61
N VAL A 16 14.33 -3.37 -6.77
CA VAL A 16 14.19 -3.94 -5.43
C VAL A 16 13.64 -5.36 -5.45
N LEU A 17 12.80 -5.70 -6.43
CA LEU A 17 12.08 -6.98 -6.52
C LEU A 17 12.97 -8.23 -6.30
N PRO A 18 14.16 -8.37 -6.92
CA PRO A 18 15.03 -9.53 -6.71
C PRO A 18 15.56 -9.67 -5.27
N HIS A 19 15.49 -8.60 -4.47
CA HIS A 19 16.05 -8.51 -3.13
C HIS A 19 15.00 -8.51 -2.02
N GLN A 20 13.72 -8.71 -2.32
CA GLN A 20 12.63 -8.71 -1.33
C GLN A 20 12.72 -9.81 -0.27
N HIS A 21 13.54 -10.85 -0.52
CA HIS A 21 13.83 -11.91 0.46
C HIS A 21 14.74 -11.45 1.61
N VAL A 22 15.38 -10.28 1.50
CA VAL A 22 16.27 -9.76 2.53
C VAL A 22 15.46 -9.12 3.66
N SER A 23 15.58 -9.69 4.87
CA SER A 23 14.91 -9.18 6.06
C SER A 23 15.23 -7.70 6.34
N LEU A 24 14.20 -6.89 6.53
CA LEU A 24 14.32 -5.49 6.97
C LEU A 24 15.11 -5.35 8.27
N ALA A 25 14.91 -6.27 9.24
CA ALA A 25 15.67 -6.27 10.49
C ALA A 25 17.18 -6.48 10.26
N ARG A 26 17.55 -7.28 9.23
CA ARG A 26 18.95 -7.45 8.84
C ARG A 26 19.50 -6.20 8.16
N ILE A 27 18.69 -5.51 7.36
CA ILE A 27 19.06 -4.23 6.73
C ILE A 27 19.32 -3.18 7.81
N ALA A 28 18.37 -2.96 8.73
CA ALA A 28 18.48 -2.00 9.83
C ALA A 28 19.75 -2.22 10.68
N ARG A 29 20.01 -3.48 11.07
CA ARG A 29 21.24 -3.83 11.83
C ARG A 29 22.53 -3.51 11.06
N ARG A 30 22.53 -3.67 9.74
CA ARG A 30 23.73 -3.43 8.91
C ARG A 30 23.97 -1.95 8.64
N THR A 31 22.91 -1.16 8.51
CA THR A 31 23.01 0.28 8.26
C THR A 31 23.16 1.09 9.54
N GLY A 32 22.92 0.49 10.70
CA GLY A 32 22.84 1.21 11.98
C GLY A 32 21.62 2.14 12.07
N ALA A 33 20.68 2.02 11.13
CA ALA A 33 19.45 2.80 11.11
C ALA A 33 18.45 2.23 12.13
N GLY A 34 17.70 3.13 12.79
CA GLY A 34 16.56 2.77 13.63
C GLY A 34 15.36 2.32 12.80
N ALA A 35 14.18 2.90 13.04
CA ALA A 35 13.04 2.66 12.16
C ALA A 35 13.39 3.04 10.71
N LEU A 36 13.28 2.08 9.78
CA LEU A 36 13.61 2.32 8.37
C LEU A 36 12.54 3.14 7.66
N PHE A 37 11.29 3.01 8.12
CA PHE A 37 10.11 3.63 7.52
C PHE A 37 9.12 4.01 8.62
N ASP A 38 8.38 5.10 8.41
CA ASP A 38 7.22 5.49 9.22
C ASP A 38 5.88 5.04 8.60
N THR A 39 5.89 4.79 7.28
CA THR A 39 4.70 4.49 6.49
C THR A 39 4.91 3.20 5.71
N LEU A 40 3.93 2.30 5.77
CA LEU A 40 3.87 1.10 4.93
C LEU A 40 2.76 1.22 3.88
N VAL A 41 3.03 0.77 2.65
CA VAL A 41 2.00 0.64 1.61
C VAL A 41 1.91 -0.83 1.21
N VAL A 42 0.73 -1.42 1.36
CA VAL A 42 0.45 -2.81 1.02
C VAL A 42 -0.52 -2.85 -0.14
N PHE A 43 -0.19 -3.57 -1.20
CA PHE A 43 -1.14 -3.92 -2.25
C PHE A 43 -1.62 -5.34 -1.99
N ASP A 44 -2.87 -5.47 -1.57
CA ASP A 44 -3.47 -6.78 -1.35
C ASP A 44 -3.94 -7.36 -2.69
N VAL A 45 -3.28 -8.44 -3.09
CA VAL A 45 -3.69 -9.24 -4.24
C VAL A 45 -4.78 -10.16 -3.73
N ALA A 46 -6.04 -9.74 -3.92
CA ALA A 46 -7.21 -10.46 -3.44
C ALA A 46 -7.08 -11.97 -3.68
N THR A 47 -7.15 -12.75 -2.60
CA THR A 47 -7.09 -14.20 -2.69
C THR A 47 -8.38 -14.71 -3.32
N ASP A 48 -8.27 -15.58 -4.32
CA ASP A 48 -9.43 -16.25 -4.92
C ASP A 48 -10.01 -17.27 -3.93
N VAL A 49 -10.95 -16.81 -3.10
CA VAL A 49 -11.62 -17.63 -2.10
C VAL A 49 -12.44 -18.76 -2.74
N ALA A 50 -13.00 -18.54 -3.94
CA ALA A 50 -13.74 -19.58 -4.65
C ALA A 50 -12.81 -20.71 -5.11
N GLY A 51 -11.58 -20.36 -5.52
CA GLY A 51 -10.52 -21.31 -5.85
C GLY A 51 -10.00 -22.14 -4.66
N LEU A 52 -10.33 -21.80 -3.41
CA LEU A 52 -9.90 -22.56 -2.23
C LEU A 52 -10.76 -23.82 -1.97
N LYS A 53 -11.97 -23.89 -2.51
CA LYS A 53 -12.89 -25.02 -2.29
C LYS A 53 -12.52 -26.21 -3.18
N ARG A 54 -12.31 -27.38 -2.58
CA ARG A 54 -12.01 -28.64 -3.28
C ARG A 54 -13.23 -29.55 -3.37
N PRO A 55 -13.28 -30.48 -4.35
CA PRO A 55 -14.33 -31.49 -4.42
C PRO A 55 -14.34 -32.35 -3.15
N GLY A 56 -15.51 -32.48 -2.50
CA GLY A 56 -15.68 -33.24 -1.25
C GLY A 56 -15.64 -32.41 0.03
N ASP A 57 -15.29 -31.12 -0.05
CA ASP A 57 -15.31 -30.24 1.12
C ASP A 57 -16.74 -29.94 1.57
N THR A 58 -17.02 -30.17 2.86
CA THR A 58 -18.31 -29.85 3.50
C THR A 58 -18.34 -28.45 4.11
N LEU A 59 -17.17 -27.81 4.25
CA LEU A 59 -16.99 -26.44 4.74
C LEU A 59 -16.52 -25.54 3.60
N ALA A 60 -16.93 -24.27 3.62
CA ALA A 60 -16.50 -23.27 2.66
C ALA A 60 -15.88 -22.08 3.39
N VAL A 61 -14.70 -21.64 2.91
CA VAL A 61 -14.15 -20.33 3.30
C VAL A 61 -15.02 -19.28 2.62
N THR A 62 -15.63 -18.39 3.42
CA THR A 62 -16.51 -17.33 2.90
C THR A 62 -15.79 -15.99 2.73
N GLY A 63 -14.59 -15.88 3.28
CA GLY A 63 -13.74 -14.70 3.16
C GLY A 63 -12.39 -14.92 3.84
N ILE A 64 -11.40 -14.13 3.44
CA ILE A 64 -10.12 -13.99 4.12
C ILE A 64 -9.98 -12.50 4.42
N VAL A 65 -9.70 -12.18 5.68
CA VAL A 65 -9.39 -10.81 6.11
C VAL A 65 -7.97 -10.83 6.64
N ASN A 66 -7.12 -9.96 6.10
CA ASN A 66 -5.78 -9.75 6.63
C ASN A 66 -5.86 -8.69 7.74
N GLU A 67 -6.06 -9.12 8.98
CA GLU A 67 -5.95 -8.26 10.15
C GLU A 67 -4.49 -8.15 10.60
N GLY A 68 -3.61 -7.74 9.69
CA GLY A 68 -2.27 -7.32 10.08
C GLY A 68 -2.38 -6.02 10.87
N ALA A 69 -1.82 -5.99 12.09
CA ALA A 69 -1.49 -4.75 12.79
C ALA A 69 -0.01 -4.42 12.48
N PRO A 70 0.28 -3.76 11.35
CA PRO A 70 1.64 -3.36 11.01
C PRO A 70 2.23 -2.48 12.11
N HIS A 71 3.48 -2.74 12.50
CA HIS A 71 4.22 -1.95 13.50
C HIS A 71 4.66 -0.56 12.98
N TYR A 72 3.98 -0.02 11.97
CA TYR A 72 4.27 1.27 11.35
C TYR A 72 3.20 2.29 11.74
N PRO A 73 3.57 3.52 12.16
CA PRO A 73 2.63 4.57 12.56
C PRO A 73 1.48 4.83 11.58
N LEU A 74 1.73 4.65 10.28
CA LEU A 74 0.71 4.71 9.24
C LEU A 74 0.89 3.55 8.27
N THR A 75 -0.20 2.86 7.94
CA THR A 75 -0.20 1.85 6.87
C THR A 75 -1.38 2.06 5.95
N LEU A 76 -1.10 2.18 4.65
CA LEU A 76 -2.08 2.18 3.58
C LEU A 76 -2.20 0.78 2.97
N VAL A 77 -3.37 0.17 3.12
CA VAL A 77 -3.71 -1.08 2.44
C VAL A 77 -4.59 -0.74 1.23
N VAL A 78 -4.14 -1.14 0.06
CA VAL A 78 -4.85 -1.02 -1.21
C VAL A 78 -5.38 -2.39 -1.58
N GLU A 79 -6.69 -2.55 -1.50
CA GLU A 79 -7.36 -3.81 -1.76
C GLU A 79 -8.24 -3.69 -3.00
N ARG A 80 -8.63 -4.82 -3.58
CA ARG A 80 -9.66 -4.87 -4.61
C ARG A 80 -10.95 -5.38 -4.00
N THR A 81 -12.03 -4.61 -4.13
CA THR A 81 -13.37 -5.07 -3.78
C THR A 81 -13.83 -6.14 -4.77
N PRO A 82 -14.86 -6.95 -4.42
CA PRO A 82 -15.37 -8.00 -5.32
C PRO A 82 -15.84 -7.50 -6.69
N ASP A 83 -16.25 -6.23 -6.79
CA ASP A 83 -16.64 -5.56 -8.03
C ASP A 83 -15.44 -4.90 -8.77
N GLY A 84 -14.21 -5.15 -8.33
CA GLY A 84 -12.98 -4.74 -8.99
C GLY A 84 -12.51 -3.31 -8.71
N ARG A 85 -13.20 -2.57 -7.84
CA ARG A 85 -12.79 -1.21 -7.47
C ARG A 85 -11.66 -1.23 -6.43
N PRO A 86 -10.75 -0.26 -6.45
CA PRO A 86 -9.77 -0.12 -5.38
C PRO A 86 -10.46 0.36 -4.09
N ARG A 87 -10.17 -0.29 -2.97
CA ARG A 87 -10.49 0.16 -1.62
C ARG A 87 -9.19 0.56 -0.93
N PHE A 88 -9.17 1.76 -0.36
CA PHE A 88 -8.05 2.27 0.41
C PHE A 88 -8.40 2.24 1.90
N ASN A 89 -7.62 1.51 2.68
CA ASN A 89 -7.76 1.40 4.12
C ASN A 89 -6.51 1.98 4.81
N LEU A 90 -6.70 2.88 5.77
CA LEU A 90 -5.61 3.43 6.57
C LEU A 90 -5.66 2.87 7.99
N ILE A 91 -4.63 2.11 8.34
CA ILE A 91 -4.34 1.68 9.71
C ILE A 91 -3.37 2.70 10.28
N HIS A 92 -3.64 3.19 11.49
CA HIS A 92 -2.82 4.24 12.10
C HIS A 92 -2.69 4.04 13.61
N ASP A 93 -1.57 4.53 14.13
CA ASP A 93 -1.37 4.70 15.57
C ASP A 93 -2.14 5.95 16.03
N ALA A 94 -3.17 5.75 16.86
CA ALA A 94 -4.03 6.82 17.35
C ALA A 94 -3.34 7.78 18.34
N GLU A 95 -2.21 7.36 18.95
CA GLU A 95 -1.42 8.24 19.82
C GLU A 95 -0.58 9.23 19.00
N LEU A 96 -0.14 8.83 17.80
CA LEU A 96 0.68 9.65 16.91
C LEU A 96 -0.15 10.42 15.87
N LEU A 97 -1.21 9.82 15.35
CA LEU A 97 -2.04 10.35 14.28
C LEU A 97 -3.51 10.31 14.66
N ARG A 98 -4.11 11.49 14.82
CA ARG A 98 -5.55 11.58 15.12
C ARG A 98 -6.36 11.36 13.84
N GLU A 99 -7.56 10.82 14.03
CA GLU A 99 -8.49 10.48 12.93
C GLU A 99 -8.71 11.61 11.91
N PRO A 100 -8.89 12.90 12.29
CA PRO A 100 -9.04 13.97 11.31
C PRO A 100 -7.82 14.13 10.39
N GLY A 101 -6.62 13.95 10.93
CA GLY A 101 -5.37 14.02 10.17
C GLY A 101 -5.23 12.84 9.21
N VAL A 102 -5.59 11.63 9.64
CA VAL A 102 -5.57 10.43 8.79
C VAL A 102 -6.55 10.56 7.62
N ARG A 103 -7.74 11.13 7.86
CA ARG A 103 -8.73 11.43 6.82
C ARG A 103 -8.23 12.47 5.81
N GLU A 104 -7.51 13.49 6.28
CA GLU A 104 -6.83 14.48 5.43
C GLU A 104 -5.78 13.84 4.53
N ILE A 105 -4.94 12.98 5.10
CA ILE A 105 -3.92 12.21 4.37
C ILE A 105 -4.58 11.37 3.28
N LEU A 106 -5.64 10.62 3.60
CA LEU A 106 -6.32 9.76 2.62
C LEU A 106 -6.89 10.55 1.45
N ARG A 107 -7.54 11.69 1.74
CA ARG A 107 -8.12 12.55 0.72
C ARG A 107 -7.04 13.15 -0.18
N THR A 108 -5.96 13.66 0.41
CA THR A 108 -4.84 14.22 -0.33
C THR A 108 -4.17 13.15 -1.20
N PHE A 109 -3.91 11.96 -0.64
CA PHE A 109 -3.38 10.82 -1.39
C PHE A 109 -4.25 10.48 -2.60
N THR A 110 -5.56 10.35 -2.41
CA THR A 110 -6.49 9.98 -3.48
C THR A 110 -6.56 11.06 -4.57
N ARG A 111 -6.55 12.34 -4.18
CA ARG A 111 -6.51 13.47 -5.11
C ARG A 111 -5.22 13.47 -5.92
N THR A 112 -4.07 13.41 -5.27
CA THR A 112 -2.76 13.41 -5.92
C THR A 112 -2.58 12.19 -6.83
N LEU A 113 -3.05 11.00 -6.42
CA LEU A 113 -3.02 9.82 -7.27
C LEU A 113 -3.88 10.01 -8.52
N THR A 114 -5.08 10.58 -8.37
CA THR A 114 -5.97 10.90 -9.51
C THR A 114 -5.29 11.88 -10.46
N ASP A 115 -4.64 12.91 -9.92
CA ASP A 115 -3.93 13.91 -10.70
C ASP A 115 -2.72 13.35 -11.44
N LEU A 116 -1.92 12.50 -10.80
CA LEU A 116 -0.80 11.79 -11.42
C LEU A 116 -1.25 10.93 -12.60
N LEU A 117 -2.43 10.31 -12.51
CA LEU A 117 -2.97 9.41 -13.54
C LEU A 117 -3.68 10.15 -14.68
N THR A 118 -4.29 11.30 -14.40
CA THR A 118 -5.08 12.06 -15.39
C THR A 118 -4.27 13.16 -16.08
N ARG A 119 -3.17 13.63 -15.48
CA ARG A 119 -2.31 14.70 -16.00
C ARG A 119 -0.85 14.23 -16.15
N PRO A 120 -0.57 13.22 -16.99
CA PRO A 120 0.74 12.55 -17.04
C PRO A 120 1.90 13.49 -17.40
N ASP A 121 1.65 14.54 -18.18
CA ASP A 121 2.69 15.44 -18.68
C ASP A 121 2.83 16.72 -17.83
N ALA A 122 1.99 16.90 -16.80
CA ALA A 122 2.09 18.04 -15.90
C ALA A 122 3.32 17.93 -14.95
N PRO A 123 3.91 19.07 -14.54
CA PRO A 123 4.95 19.09 -13.52
C PRO A 123 4.41 18.57 -12.18
N VAL A 124 5.20 17.72 -11.49
CA VAL A 124 4.77 17.10 -10.22
C VAL A 124 4.42 18.14 -9.15
N GLY A 125 5.18 19.24 -9.09
CA GLY A 125 4.91 20.34 -8.15
C GLY A 125 3.55 21.03 -8.34
N GLY A 126 2.86 20.82 -9.47
CA GLY A 126 1.52 21.37 -9.77
C GLY A 126 0.37 20.38 -9.57
N LEU A 127 0.62 19.19 -9.01
CA LEU A 127 -0.37 18.12 -8.82
C LEU A 127 -0.89 18.01 -7.38
N ALA A 128 -0.47 18.92 -6.49
CA ALA A 128 -0.76 18.87 -5.06
C ALA A 128 -1.22 20.23 -4.50
N SER A 129 -1.95 21.03 -5.31
CA SER A 129 -2.74 22.16 -4.80
C SER A 129 -4.10 21.68 -4.31
#